data_AF-A0A2V9DFI3-F1
#
_entry.id   AF-A0A2V9DFI3-F1
#
_cell.length_a   1.000
_cell.length_b   1.000
_cell.length_c   1.000
_cell.angle_alpha   90.00
_cell.angle_beta   90.00
_cell.angle_gamma   90.00
#
_symmetry.space_group_name_H-M   'P 1'
#
loop_
_entity.id
_entity.type
_entity.pdbx_description
1 polymer ?
#
loop_
_entity_poly.entity_id
_entity_poly.type
_entity_poly.pdbx_seq_one_letter_code
_entity_poly.pdbx_strand_id
1 'polypeptide(L)'
;MGVLVGTAAEKIVWRPVEQAILKLDDRPARIWNVYRAEKKDHLVLVQLGRRFLMVDYHEREIYELAPEKLERKDKELLWNAADKPSKPMATTDWLVRDAGRVRRIRAKLSDEGRVLEVQVPIQPDLRRFY
;
A
#
# COMPACT_ATOMS: atom_id res chain seq x y z
N MET A 1 -22.14 1.26 32.49
CA MET A 1 -21.82 0.43 31.30
C MET A 1 -21.07 1.32 30.33
N GLY A 2 -19.75 1.16 30.23
CA GLY A 2 -18.87 2.09 29.56
C GLY A 2 -19.09 2.11 28.04
N VAL A 3 -19.41 3.27 27.51
CA VAL A 3 -19.29 3.55 26.08
C VAL A 3 -17.80 3.78 25.83
N LEU A 4 -17.12 2.77 25.28
CA LEU A 4 -15.80 2.99 24.71
C LEU A 4 -16.01 3.92 23.51
N VAL A 5 -15.62 5.18 23.71
CA VAL A 5 -15.40 6.15 22.66
C VAL A 5 -14.50 5.47 21.64
N GLY A 6 -15.08 5.02 20.52
CA GLY A 6 -14.32 4.62 19.36
C GLY A 6 -13.51 5.84 18.97
N THR A 7 -12.21 5.81 19.27
CA THR A 7 -11.26 6.81 18.81
C THR A 7 -11.54 6.99 17.32
N ALA A 8 -11.81 8.23 16.89
CA ALA A 8 -12.04 8.57 15.50
C ALA A 8 -10.76 8.19 14.73
N ALA A 9 -10.72 6.94 14.29
CA ALA A 9 -9.52 6.38 13.74
C ALA A 9 -9.26 7.05 12.40
N GLU A 10 -7.99 7.35 12.17
CA GLU A 10 -7.57 8.19 11.07
C GLU A 10 -8.00 7.56 9.74
N LYS A 11 -8.90 8.23 9.00
CA LYS A 11 -9.23 7.83 7.63
C LYS A 11 -8.03 8.13 6.73
N ILE A 12 -7.47 7.09 6.13
CA ILE A 12 -6.42 7.16 5.13
C ILE A 12 -7.08 7.26 3.75
N VAL A 13 -6.69 8.28 2.99
CA VAL A 13 -7.07 8.46 1.60
C VAL A 13 -5.97 7.87 0.72
N TRP A 14 -6.34 6.92 -0.12
CA TRP A 14 -5.49 6.25 -1.09
C TRP A 14 -5.77 6.79 -2.47
N ARG A 15 -4.77 7.40 -3.10
CA ARG A 15 -4.87 7.95 -4.46
C ARG A 15 -4.17 7.02 -5.46
N PRO A 16 -4.78 6.74 -6.62
CA PRO A 16 -4.18 5.85 -7.61
C PRO A 16 -2.91 6.48 -8.17
N VAL A 17 -1.96 5.62 -8.52
CA VAL A 17 -0.68 6.00 -9.11
C VAL A 17 -0.62 5.47 -10.53
N GLU A 18 -1.00 6.31 -11.49
CA GLU A 18 -1.15 5.94 -12.91
C GLU A 18 0.13 5.37 -13.54
N GLN A 19 1.30 5.83 -13.11
CA GLN A 19 2.61 5.42 -13.65
C GLN A 19 3.33 4.40 -12.74
N ALA A 20 2.61 3.73 -11.83
CA ALA A 20 3.18 2.65 -11.05
C ALA A 20 3.44 1.42 -11.94
N ILE A 21 4.30 0.51 -11.47
CA ILE A 21 4.47 -0.82 -12.06
C ILE A 21 4.39 -1.83 -10.94
N LEU A 22 3.58 -2.86 -11.13
CA LEU A 22 3.50 -3.98 -10.21
C LEU A 22 3.97 -5.27 -10.88
N LYS A 23 4.87 -5.99 -10.20
CA LYS A 23 5.33 -7.31 -10.60
C LYS A 23 5.12 -8.32 -9.47
N LEU A 24 4.80 -9.53 -9.88
CA LEU A 24 4.76 -10.71 -9.02
C LEU A 24 5.66 -11.77 -9.66
N ASP A 25 6.64 -12.27 -8.91
CA ASP A 25 7.64 -13.23 -9.39
C ASP A 25 8.36 -12.76 -10.66
N ASP A 26 8.79 -11.48 -10.63
CA ASP A 26 9.44 -10.76 -11.74
C ASP A 26 8.59 -10.62 -13.02
N ARG A 27 7.31 -11.00 -12.98
CA ARG A 27 6.36 -10.83 -14.09
C ARG A 27 5.38 -9.68 -13.82
N PRO A 28 5.05 -8.83 -14.79
CA PRO A 28 3.99 -7.84 -14.63
C PRO A 28 2.70 -8.50 -14.16
N ALA A 29 2.06 -7.93 -13.14
CA ALA A 29 0.77 -8.40 -12.68
C ALA A 29 -0.28 -8.21 -13.80
N ARG A 30 -1.27 -9.11 -13.88
CA ARG A 30 -2.30 -9.06 -14.95
C ARG A 30 -3.41 -8.06 -14.65
N ILE A 31 -3.98 -8.14 -13.44
CA ILE A 31 -5.06 -7.26 -12.98
C ILE A 31 -4.56 -6.63 -11.69
N TRP A 32 -4.21 -5.36 -11.76
CA TRP A 32 -3.63 -4.67 -10.62
C TRP A 32 -3.89 -3.18 -10.64
N ASN A 33 -3.75 -2.58 -9.47
CA ASN A 33 -3.66 -1.13 -9.31
C ASN A 33 -2.75 -0.82 -8.13
N VAL A 34 -2.12 0.34 -8.12
CA VAL A 34 -1.29 0.80 -7.00
C VAL A 34 -1.80 2.15 -6.56
N TYR A 35 -1.94 2.31 -5.26
CA TYR A 35 -2.37 3.54 -4.63
C TYR A 35 -1.33 3.97 -3.62
N ARG A 36 -1.19 5.28 -3.44
CA ARG A 36 -0.37 5.88 -2.40
C ARG A 36 -1.25 6.53 -1.35
N ALA A 37 -0.88 6.43 -0.08
CA ALA A 37 -1.59 7.19 0.94
C ALA A 37 -1.24 8.68 0.79
N GLU A 38 -2.26 9.55 0.93
CA GLU A 38 -2.09 11.00 0.77
C GLU A 38 -1.24 11.61 1.90
N LYS A 39 -1.40 11.10 3.13
CA LYS A 39 -0.71 11.62 4.32
C LYS A 39 0.54 10.82 4.71
N LYS A 40 0.65 9.57 4.29
CA LYS A 40 1.70 8.62 4.72
C LYS A 40 2.42 8.10 3.48
N ASP A 41 3.46 8.80 3.04
CA ASP A 41 4.19 8.45 1.82
C ASP A 41 4.82 7.05 1.84
N HIS A 42 5.16 6.57 3.05
CA HIS A 42 5.67 5.22 3.32
C HIS A 42 4.66 4.08 3.13
N LEU A 43 3.38 4.43 3.02
CA LEU A 43 2.32 3.46 2.81
C LEU A 43 1.91 3.41 1.34
N VAL A 44 1.96 2.21 0.77
CA VAL A 44 1.51 1.91 -0.58
C VAL A 44 0.47 0.80 -0.53
N LEU A 45 -0.68 1.02 -1.14
CA LEU A 45 -1.73 0.01 -1.25
C LEU A 45 -1.68 -0.61 -2.64
N VAL A 46 -1.51 -1.92 -2.69
CA VAL A 46 -1.41 -2.71 -3.91
C VAL A 46 -2.67 -3.53 -4.07
N GLN A 47 -3.40 -3.30 -5.15
CA GLN A 47 -4.50 -4.17 -5.56
C GLN A 47 -3.96 -5.25 -6.50
N LEU A 48 -4.17 -6.51 -6.16
CA LEU A 48 -3.87 -7.69 -6.97
C LEU A 48 -5.16 -8.48 -7.20
N GLY A 49 -5.80 -8.26 -8.35
CA GLY A 49 -7.13 -8.81 -8.63
C GLY A 49 -8.15 -8.36 -7.58
N ARG A 50 -8.52 -9.28 -6.69
CA ARG A 50 -9.48 -9.04 -5.58
C ARG A 50 -8.81 -8.77 -4.23
N ARG A 51 -7.49 -8.96 -4.12
CA ARG A 51 -6.73 -8.77 -2.88
C ARG A 51 -6.19 -7.36 -2.82
N PHE A 52 -6.13 -6.82 -1.62
CA PHE A 52 -5.54 -5.52 -1.33
C PHE A 52 -4.43 -5.71 -0.30
N LEU A 53 -3.20 -5.38 -0.67
CA LEU A 53 -2.02 -5.52 0.17
C LEU A 53 -1.52 -4.11 0.51
N MET A 54 -1.62 -3.73 1.77
CA MET A 54 -0.99 -2.53 2.29
C MET A 54 0.47 -2.83 2.61
N VAL A 55 1.37 -2.16 1.91
CA VAL A 55 2.81 -2.26 2.05
C VAL A 55 3.29 -1.06 2.85
N ASP A 56 3.81 -1.30 4.05
CA ASP A 56 4.57 -0.34 4.83
C ASP A 56 6.06 -0.63 4.62
N TYR A 57 6.70 0.15 3.76
CA TYR A 57 8.10 -0.08 3.43
C TYR A 57 9.07 0.52 4.48
N HIS A 58 8.57 1.30 5.44
CA HIS A 58 9.37 1.80 6.56
C HIS A 58 9.54 0.70 7.60
N GLU A 59 8.42 0.11 8.02
CA GLU A 59 8.40 -1.01 8.98
C GLU A 59 8.75 -2.35 8.33
N ARG A 60 8.77 -2.41 6.99
CA ARG A 60 8.98 -3.64 6.21
C ARG A 60 7.92 -4.69 6.54
N GLU A 61 6.67 -4.26 6.52
CA GLU A 61 5.52 -5.09 6.80
C GLU A 61 4.51 -5.00 5.66
N ILE A 62 3.83 -6.12 5.38
CA ILE A 62 2.71 -6.16 4.44
C ILE A 62 1.49 -6.65 5.19
N TYR A 63 0.36 -5.97 5.01
CA TYR A 63 -0.91 -6.31 5.61
C TYR A 63 -1.93 -6.57 4.51
N GLU A 64 -2.65 -7.68 4.60
CA GLU A 64 -3.77 -7.94 3.70
C GLU A 64 -5.04 -7.27 4.22
N LEU A 65 -5.54 -6.28 3.46
CA LEU A 65 -6.75 -5.57 3.80
C LEU A 65 -7.98 -6.27 3.21
N ALA A 66 -9.03 -6.37 4.02
CA ALA A 66 -10.33 -6.85 3.54
C ALA A 66 -10.93 -5.82 2.57
N PRO A 67 -11.30 -6.23 1.33
CA PRO A 67 -11.86 -5.31 0.33
C PRO A 67 -13.18 -4.66 0.78
N GLU A 68 -13.93 -5.33 1.65
CA GLU A 68 -15.19 -4.83 2.22
C GLU A 68 -15.00 -3.61 3.12
N LYS A 69 -13.78 -3.42 3.66
CA LYS A 69 -13.44 -2.28 4.50
C LYS A 69 -12.84 -1.11 3.72
N LEU A 70 -12.68 -1.27 2.40
CA LEU A 70 -12.22 -0.21 1.50
C LEU A 70 -13.43 0.48 0.88
N GLU A 71 -13.70 1.70 1.33
CA GLU A 71 -14.72 2.58 0.77
C GLU A 71 -14.18 3.17 -0.55
N ARG A 72 -14.73 2.76 -1.69
CA ARG A 72 -14.35 3.37 -2.97
C ARG A 72 -15.10 4.69 -3.17
N LYS A 73 -14.36 5.77 -3.39
CA LYS A 73 -14.88 7.10 -3.69
C LYS A 73 -14.26 7.60 -4.99
N ASP A 74 -15.04 7.55 -6.07
CA ASP A 74 -14.57 7.86 -7.43
C ASP A 74 -13.34 7.04 -7.82
N LYS A 75 -12.17 7.71 -7.93
CA LYS A 75 -10.87 7.08 -8.22
C LYS A 75 -10.06 6.79 -6.97
N GLU A 76 -10.48 7.30 -5.82
CA GLU A 76 -9.80 7.17 -4.54
C GLU A 76 -10.38 6.00 -3.74
N LEU A 77 -9.56 5.46 -2.82
CA LEU A 77 -10.04 4.54 -1.81
C LEU A 77 -9.88 5.18 -0.44
N LEU A 78 -10.91 5.07 0.38
CA LEU A 78 -10.90 5.48 1.76
C LEU A 78 -10.81 4.21 2.62
N TRP A 79 -9.94 4.26 3.60
CA TRP A 79 -9.74 3.16 4.53
C TRP A 79 -9.56 3.69 5.94
N ASN A 80 -10.18 3.04 6.91
CA ASN A 80 -10.02 3.43 8.30
C ASN A 80 -8.81 2.74 8.92
N ALA A 81 -7.88 3.49 9.52
CA ALA A 81 -6.71 2.90 10.18
C ALA A 81 -7.06 1.95 11.34
N ALA A 82 -8.24 2.07 11.95
CA ALA A 82 -8.70 1.10 12.96
C ALA A 82 -8.98 -0.29 12.37
N ASP A 83 -9.19 -0.37 11.06
CA ASP A 83 -9.39 -1.62 10.35
C ASP A 83 -8.07 -2.32 9.98
N LYS A 84 -6.94 -1.83 10.47
CA LYS A 84 -5.63 -2.46 10.29
C LYS A 84 -5.65 -3.87 10.88
N PRO A 85 -5.34 -4.90 10.09
CA PRO A 85 -5.16 -6.25 10.63
C PRO A 85 -4.04 -6.24 11.68
N SER A 86 -4.25 -6.90 12.81
CA SER A 86 -3.25 -6.97 13.88
C SER A 86 -2.04 -7.83 13.51
N LYS A 87 -2.18 -8.71 12.52
CA LYS A 87 -1.13 -9.63 12.09
C LYS A 87 -0.64 -9.26 10.68
N PRO A 88 0.63 -8.84 10.51
CA PRO A 88 1.22 -8.70 9.19
C PRO A 88 1.43 -10.07 8.54
N MET A 89 1.52 -10.09 7.22
CA MET A 89 1.95 -11.24 6.43
C MET A 89 3.42 -11.55 6.72
N ALA A 90 3.79 -12.83 6.71
CA ALA A 90 5.19 -13.20 6.84
C ALA A 90 5.95 -12.73 5.58
N THR A 91 6.97 -11.89 5.77
CA THR A 91 7.76 -11.34 4.66
C THR A 91 9.25 -11.37 4.94
N THR A 92 10.06 -11.55 3.90
CA THR A 92 11.53 -11.54 3.96
C THR A 92 12.13 -10.84 2.74
N ASP A 93 13.46 -10.74 2.68
CA ASP A 93 14.21 -10.30 1.49
C ASP A 93 13.79 -8.90 0.99
N TRP A 94 13.57 -7.98 1.93
CA TRP A 94 13.15 -6.62 1.63
C TRP A 94 14.23 -5.81 0.92
N LEU A 95 13.83 -5.09 -0.12
CA LEU A 95 14.64 -4.13 -0.84
C LEU A 95 13.81 -2.88 -1.09
N VAL A 96 14.25 -1.75 -0.54
CA VAL A 96 13.68 -0.42 -0.81
C VAL A 96 14.80 0.44 -1.34
N ARG A 97 14.70 0.87 -2.60
CA ARG A 97 15.70 1.74 -3.23
C ARG A 97 15.06 2.71 -4.21
N ASP A 98 15.63 3.90 -4.28
CA ASP A 98 15.25 4.90 -5.27
C ASP A 98 16.17 4.77 -6.49
N ALA A 99 15.57 4.71 -7.68
CA ALA A 99 16.23 4.65 -8.97
C ALA A 99 15.75 5.84 -9.83
N GLY A 100 16.48 6.94 -9.77
CA GLY A 100 16.04 8.20 -10.37
C GLY A 100 14.77 8.73 -9.70
N ARG A 101 13.70 8.92 -10.47
CA ARG A 101 12.39 9.38 -9.98
C ARG A 101 11.42 8.25 -9.66
N VAL A 102 11.92 7.03 -9.45
CA VAL A 102 11.10 5.86 -9.16
C VAL A 102 11.60 5.19 -7.88
N ARG A 103 10.68 4.97 -6.94
CA ARG A 103 10.92 4.19 -5.73
C ARG A 103 10.57 2.73 -6.02
N ARG A 104 11.54 1.84 -5.86
CA ARG A 104 11.37 0.39 -6.00
C ARG A 104 11.30 -0.25 -4.62
N ILE A 105 10.19 -0.92 -4.35
CA ILE A 105 9.90 -1.66 -3.13
C ILE A 105 9.73 -3.12 -3.54
N ARG A 106 10.56 -4.01 -3.00
CA ARG A 106 10.48 -5.46 -3.24
C ARG A 106 10.46 -6.18 -1.91
N ALA A 107 9.60 -7.18 -1.79
CA ALA A 107 9.50 -8.04 -0.62
C ALA A 107 9.11 -9.45 -1.06
N LYS A 108 9.62 -10.47 -0.37
CA LYS A 108 9.18 -11.85 -0.54
C LYS A 108 8.05 -12.14 0.44
N LEU A 109 6.90 -12.58 -0.06
CA LEU A 109 5.78 -13.11 0.71
C LEU A 109 6.12 -14.55 1.11
N SER A 110 6.56 -14.76 2.34
CA SER A 110 7.11 -16.04 2.80
C SER A 110 6.06 -17.16 2.76
N ASP A 111 4.83 -16.86 3.16
CA ASP A 111 3.72 -17.83 3.18
C ASP A 111 3.35 -18.32 1.77
N GLU A 112 3.57 -17.50 0.75
CA GLU A 112 3.23 -17.81 -0.65
C GLU A 112 4.44 -18.24 -1.48
N GLY A 113 5.66 -18.03 -0.97
CA GLY A 113 6.91 -18.21 -1.72
C GLY A 113 7.06 -17.25 -2.90
N ARG A 114 6.28 -16.16 -2.95
CA ARG A 114 6.24 -15.22 -4.08
C ARG A 114 6.98 -13.93 -3.79
N VAL A 115 7.47 -13.27 -4.84
CA VAL A 115 8.13 -11.97 -4.74
C VAL A 115 7.20 -10.88 -5.25
N LEU A 116 6.83 -9.95 -4.39
CA LEU A 116 6.11 -8.73 -4.75
C LEU A 116 7.13 -7.63 -5.03
N GLU A 117 7.00 -6.97 -6.19
CA GLU A 117 7.76 -5.77 -6.51
C GLU A 117 6.81 -4.67 -6.97
N VAL A 118 6.89 -3.53 -6.29
CA VAL A 118 6.16 -2.31 -6.59
C VAL A 118 7.15 -1.23 -6.99
N GLN A 119 6.89 -0.57 -8.10
CA GLN A 119 7.62 0.62 -8.52
C GLN A 119 6.65 1.79 -8.55
N VAL A 120 6.96 2.83 -7.78
CA VAL A 120 6.10 4.00 -7.61
C VAL A 120 6.91 5.24 -7.99
N PRO A 121 6.44 6.09 -8.92
CA PRO A 121 7.07 7.37 -9.17
C PRO A 121 7.14 8.22 -7.90
N ILE A 122 8.31 8.76 -7.62
CA ILE A 122 8.52 9.76 -6.59
C ILE A 122 7.93 11.05 -7.15
N GLN A 123 6.74 11.45 -6.68
CA GLN A 123 6.22 12.75 -7.04
C GLN A 123 7.12 13.83 -6.40
N PRO A 124 7.59 14.82 -7.17
CA PRO A 124 8.17 16.00 -6.58
C PRO A 124 7.13 16.64 -5.66
N ASP A 125 7.54 17.00 -4.45
CA ASP A 125 6.66 17.71 -3.52
C ASP A 125 6.39 19.12 -4.06
N LEU A 126 5.35 19.25 -4.88
CA LEU A 126 4.93 20.53 -5.46
C LEU A 126 4.30 21.45 -4.41
N ARG A 127 4.12 21.01 -3.15
CA ARG A 127 3.59 21.84 -2.05
C ARG A 127 4.63 22.80 -1.46
N ARG A 128 5.90 22.77 -1.91
CA ARG A 128 6.94 23.72 -1.48
C ARG A 128 7.02 25.03 -2.29
N PHE A 129 6.13 25.25 -3.26
CA PHE A 129 6.22 26.40 -4.18
C PHE A 129 5.08 27.43 -4.08
N TYR A 130 4.27 27.42 -3.01
CA TYR A 130 3.27 28.46 -2.74
C TYR A 130 3.33 28.93 -1.29
#